data_AF-G4TVN9-F1
#
_entry.id   AF-G4TVN9-F1
#
_cell.length_a   1.000
_cell.length_b   1.000
_cell.length_c   1.000
_cell.angle_alpha   90.00
_cell.angle_beta   90.00
_cell.angle_gamma   90.00
#
_symmetry.space_group_name_H-M   'P 1'
#
loop_
_entity.id
_entity.type
_entity.pdbx_description
1 polymer ?
#
loop_
_entity_poly.entity_id
_entity_poly.type
_entity_poly.pdbx_seq_one_letter_code
_entity_poly.pdbx_strand_id
1 'polypeptide(L)'
;MAGEVVYVNLAGTHMIILNSLDAINGMVEKRMSIYSGRPWKMLVNEIMGFGYMMSLASQSPDLAETIGALLTTIAYGDKVYQHHGKDLVSIDTEAMNLLTAVFTQLWLVDVIPLARYIPAWFPGASFKVLGLRGKYLSTMIRYWAYGMVEDAVARGTADESIASKYMNQAGCSNENLRDALAVMYAGGVDTTATSLTNFLFCMALYPGWQQKIQREMDDAVGHGNAPTIEEITGLKLFNAGWKESFRWNPPVPLGKRTQYVTIGTDFSRYILRDSRLWGLDAHEFNPTRFLPEHNPNVDQLPNVLSIPVGFGSRVCLEKLLAERIGPQFACAILSHYEVCADGEQLTAEKPFEDMAIW
;
A
#
# COMPACT_ATOMS: atom_id res chain seq x y z
N MET A 1 5.51 -24.18 16.38
CA MET A 1 4.96 -22.83 16.59
C MET A 1 6.07 -21.93 17.09
N ALA A 2 6.49 -20.97 16.28
CA ALA A 2 7.37 -19.90 16.75
C ALA A 2 6.63 -19.05 17.80
N GLY A 3 7.33 -18.50 18.79
CA GLY A 3 6.72 -17.67 19.85
C GLY A 3 6.11 -16.37 19.30
N GLU A 4 5.35 -15.66 20.15
CA GLU A 4 4.72 -14.36 19.81
C GLU A 4 5.74 -13.29 19.40
N VAL A 5 6.96 -13.41 19.91
CA VAL A 5 8.11 -12.59 19.56
C VAL A 5 9.27 -13.53 19.22
N VAL A 6 9.82 -13.39 18.02
CA VAL A 6 10.96 -14.17 17.53
C VAL A 6 12.12 -13.24 17.28
N TYR A 7 13.32 -13.61 17.71
CA TYR A 7 14.53 -12.88 17.39
C TYR A 7 15.35 -13.65 16.36
N VAL A 8 15.82 -12.95 15.34
CA VAL A 8 16.64 -13.49 14.26
C VAL A 8 17.88 -12.61 14.09
N ASN A 9 19.05 -13.22 13.97
CA ASN A 9 20.27 -12.55 13.55
C ASN A 9 20.66 -13.04 12.15
N LEU A 10 20.54 -12.16 11.15
CA LEU A 10 20.99 -12.44 9.78
C LEU A 10 22.29 -11.67 9.52
N ALA A 11 23.42 -12.38 9.54
CA ALA A 11 24.73 -11.84 9.20
C ALA A 11 25.08 -10.53 9.96
N GLY A 12 24.78 -10.46 11.26
CA GLY A 12 25.01 -9.27 12.10
C GLY A 12 23.85 -8.28 12.12
N THR A 13 22.80 -8.51 11.32
CA THR A 13 21.55 -7.72 11.37
C THR A 13 20.59 -8.35 12.37
N HIS A 14 20.33 -7.62 13.45
CA HIS A 14 19.40 -8.00 14.50
C HIS A 14 17.96 -7.66 14.10
N MET A 15 17.07 -8.65 14.06
CA MET A 15 15.67 -8.46 13.72
C MET A 15 14.78 -9.11 14.79
N ILE A 16 13.78 -8.38 15.25
CA ILE A 16 12.70 -8.91 16.10
C ILE A 16 11.44 -9.03 15.26
N ILE A 17 10.88 -10.23 15.14
CA ILE A 17 9.63 -10.56 14.44
C ILE A 17 8.49 -10.66 15.47
N LEU A 18 7.40 -9.92 15.24
CA LEU A 18 6.20 -9.95 16.07
C LEU A 18 5.10 -10.74 15.35
N ASN A 19 4.53 -11.76 16.00
CA ASN A 19 3.56 -12.70 15.42
C ASN A 19 2.16 -12.63 16.04
N SER A 20 1.93 -11.78 17.06
CA SER A 20 0.61 -11.60 17.68
C SER A 20 0.22 -10.12 17.76
N LEU A 21 -1.09 -9.84 17.77
CA LEU A 21 -1.62 -8.49 17.98
C LEU A 21 -1.19 -7.93 19.34
N ASP A 22 -1.15 -8.77 20.38
CA ASP A 22 -0.74 -8.36 21.73
C ASP A 22 0.72 -7.91 21.76
N ALA A 23 1.62 -8.63 21.09
CA ALA A 23 3.02 -8.25 20.97
C ALA A 23 3.18 -6.90 20.25
N ILE A 24 2.38 -6.64 19.21
CA ILE A 24 2.41 -5.37 18.46
C ILE A 24 1.84 -4.23 19.26
N ASN A 25 0.68 -4.41 19.88
CA ASN A 25 0.09 -3.40 20.74
C ASN A 25 1.05 -3.07 21.89
N GLY A 26 1.72 -4.09 22.45
CA GLY A 26 2.72 -3.94 23.49
C GLY A 26 3.98 -3.18 23.07
N MET A 27 4.49 -3.39 21.84
CA MET A 27 5.76 -2.83 21.38
C MET A 27 5.61 -1.63 20.46
N VAL A 28 4.78 -1.70 19.42
CA VAL A 28 4.69 -0.67 18.38
C VAL A 28 3.73 0.46 18.78
N GLU A 29 2.66 0.13 19.50
CA GLU A 29 1.66 1.13 19.90
C GLU A 29 1.99 1.72 21.27
N LYS A 30 2.04 0.90 22.32
CA LYS A 30 2.33 1.36 23.70
C LYS A 30 3.76 1.86 23.89
N ARG A 31 4.72 1.42 23.06
CA ARG A 31 6.14 1.80 23.13
C ARG A 31 6.65 2.43 21.83
N MET A 32 5.77 3.13 21.12
CA MET A 32 6.05 3.80 19.84
C MET A 32 7.30 4.71 19.85
N SER A 33 7.62 5.35 20.98
CA SER A 33 8.81 6.20 21.11
C SER A 33 10.13 5.44 20.98
N ILE A 34 10.13 4.13 21.26
CA ILE A 34 11.31 3.26 21.20
C ILE A 34 11.39 2.55 19.84
N TYR A 35 10.25 2.13 19.30
CA TYR A 35 10.19 1.22 18.16
C TYR A 35 9.72 1.88 16.85
N SER A 36 9.73 3.21 16.73
CA SER A 36 9.28 3.92 15.53
C SER A 36 10.38 4.26 14.53
N GLY A 37 11.65 3.93 14.79
CA GLY A 37 12.75 4.14 13.83
C GLY A 37 12.55 3.34 12.54
N ARG A 38 13.29 3.64 11.46
CA ARG A 38 13.30 2.83 10.23
C ARG A 38 14.59 1.99 10.17
N PRO A 39 14.57 0.78 9.60
CA PRO A 39 15.81 0.07 9.28
C PRO A 39 16.60 0.92 8.29
N TRP A 40 17.89 1.05 8.53
CA TRP A 40 18.78 1.77 7.64
C TRP A 40 19.48 0.79 6.72
N LYS A 41 19.34 1.01 5.40
CA LYS A 41 20.06 0.30 4.34
C LYS A 41 20.86 1.29 3.52
N MET A 42 22.14 1.03 3.34
CA MET A 42 23.06 1.91 2.59
C MET A 42 22.55 2.14 1.16
N LEU A 43 22.12 1.09 0.47
CA LEU A 43 21.68 1.20 -0.91
C LEU A 43 20.41 2.05 -1.05
N VAL A 44 19.40 1.81 -0.20
CA VAL A 44 18.11 2.50 -0.27
C VAL A 44 18.19 3.93 0.28
N ASN A 45 18.77 4.10 1.48
CA ASN A 45 18.76 5.38 2.19
C ASN A 45 19.80 6.36 1.64
N GLU A 46 21.03 5.91 1.43
CA GLU A 46 22.16 6.81 1.11
C GLU A 46 22.45 6.89 -0.39
N ILE A 47 22.32 5.78 -1.12
CA ILE A 47 22.69 5.73 -2.54
C ILE A 47 21.50 6.12 -3.43
N MET A 48 20.34 5.48 -3.25
CA MET A 48 19.14 5.73 -4.06
C MET A 48 18.33 6.95 -3.58
N GLY A 49 18.49 7.38 -2.33
CA GLY A 49 17.74 8.49 -1.74
C GLY A 49 16.29 8.16 -1.37
N PHE A 50 15.87 6.90 -1.42
CA PHE A 50 14.52 6.44 -1.09
C PHE A 50 14.31 6.17 0.40
N GLY A 51 15.10 6.78 1.30
CA GLY A 51 14.95 6.55 2.75
C GLY A 51 13.56 6.88 3.31
N TYR A 52 12.78 7.68 2.58
CA TYR A 52 11.40 8.05 2.89
C TYR A 52 10.35 7.08 2.32
N MET A 53 10.69 6.25 1.33
CA MET A 53 9.77 5.43 0.52
C MET A 53 9.77 3.95 0.95
N MET A 54 8.76 3.18 0.52
CA MET A 54 8.56 1.76 0.83
C MET A 54 8.29 0.96 -0.46
N SER A 55 8.76 -0.29 -0.53
CA SER A 55 8.53 -1.19 -1.69
C SER A 55 7.23 -1.99 -1.52
N LEU A 56 6.58 -2.28 -2.65
CA LEU A 56 5.29 -2.95 -2.73
C LEU A 56 5.19 -3.90 -3.93
N ALA A 57 4.12 -4.69 -3.98
CA ALA A 57 3.89 -5.78 -4.93
C ALA A 57 3.38 -5.28 -6.30
N SER A 58 3.41 -6.14 -7.32
CA SER A 58 3.04 -5.77 -8.69
C SER A 58 1.56 -5.41 -8.84
N GLN A 59 1.30 -4.33 -9.57
CA GLN A 59 -0.02 -3.74 -9.83
C GLN A 59 -0.54 -4.03 -11.24
N SER A 60 -1.85 -3.89 -11.45
CA SER A 60 -2.44 -3.76 -12.79
C SER A 60 -2.07 -2.39 -13.40
N PRO A 61 -1.44 -2.32 -14.59
CA PRO A 61 -1.02 -1.06 -15.19
C PRO A 61 -2.17 -0.06 -15.40
N ASP A 62 -3.36 -0.55 -15.79
CA ASP A 62 -4.50 0.32 -16.11
C ASP A 62 -5.11 0.98 -14.86
N LEU A 63 -5.18 0.23 -13.76
CA LEU A 63 -5.64 0.77 -12.47
C LEU A 63 -4.61 1.75 -11.91
N ALA A 64 -3.32 1.47 -12.05
CA ALA A 64 -2.26 2.38 -11.64
C ALA A 64 -2.31 3.71 -12.40
N GLU A 65 -2.56 3.68 -13.72
CA GLU A 65 -2.75 4.90 -14.50
C GLU A 65 -3.95 5.72 -14.03
N THR A 66 -5.08 5.06 -13.75
CA THR A 66 -6.31 5.72 -13.31
C THR A 66 -6.17 6.35 -11.92
N ILE A 67 -5.58 5.63 -10.95
CA ILE A 67 -5.32 6.18 -9.61
C ILE A 67 -4.24 7.26 -9.69
N GLY A 68 -3.21 7.05 -10.51
CA GLY A 68 -2.16 8.02 -10.78
C GLY A 68 -2.68 9.34 -11.33
N ALA A 69 -3.65 9.28 -12.24
CA ALA A 69 -4.37 10.45 -12.73
C ALA A 69 -5.01 11.24 -11.59
N LEU A 70 -5.86 10.58 -10.79
CA LEU A 70 -6.57 11.20 -9.68
C LEU A 70 -5.61 11.82 -8.66
N LEU A 71 -4.58 11.08 -8.23
CA LEU A 71 -3.61 11.57 -7.26
C LEU A 71 -2.74 12.69 -7.82
N THR A 72 -2.40 12.68 -9.11
CA THR A 72 -1.71 13.80 -9.77
C THR A 72 -2.59 15.05 -9.73
N THR A 73 -3.87 14.95 -10.08
CA THR A 73 -4.80 16.08 -10.07
C THR A 73 -4.97 16.65 -8.66
N ILE A 74 -5.14 15.80 -7.64
CA ILE A 74 -5.27 16.26 -6.25
C ILE A 74 -3.97 16.91 -5.75
N ALA A 75 -2.82 16.28 -6.03
CA ALA A 75 -1.52 16.72 -5.52
C ALA A 75 -1.02 17.99 -6.22
N TYR A 76 -1.10 18.03 -7.54
CA TYR A 76 -0.39 18.99 -8.39
C TYR A 76 -1.30 19.79 -9.35
N GLY A 77 -2.57 19.40 -9.50
CA GLY A 77 -3.55 20.10 -10.32
C GLY A 77 -3.76 19.49 -11.71
N ASP A 78 -4.84 19.92 -12.36
CA ASP A 78 -5.34 19.32 -13.60
C ASP A 78 -4.39 19.52 -14.80
N LYS A 79 -3.79 20.70 -14.95
CA LYS A 79 -2.79 20.97 -16.01
C LYS A 79 -1.59 20.04 -15.91
N VAL A 80 -1.09 19.77 -14.71
CA VAL A 80 0.05 18.87 -14.52
C VAL A 80 -0.34 17.45 -14.93
N TYR A 81 -1.53 17.00 -14.56
CA TYR A 81 -2.07 15.72 -15.00
C TYR A 81 -2.20 15.63 -16.53
N GLN A 82 -2.88 16.59 -17.16
CA GLN A 82 -3.15 16.58 -18.60
C GLN A 82 -1.88 16.51 -19.45
N HIS A 83 -0.80 17.16 -19.01
CA HIS A 83 0.46 17.22 -19.76
C HIS A 83 1.46 16.13 -19.37
N HIS A 84 1.47 15.69 -18.11
CA HIS A 84 2.57 14.87 -17.55
C HIS A 84 2.10 13.68 -16.69
N GLY A 85 0.79 13.45 -16.56
CA GLY A 85 0.25 12.39 -15.70
C GLY A 85 0.79 11.00 -16.02
N LYS A 86 0.82 10.62 -17.31
CA LYS A 86 1.35 9.31 -17.75
C LYS A 86 2.85 9.17 -17.45
N ASP A 87 3.62 10.25 -17.63
CA ASP A 87 5.05 10.26 -17.34
C ASP A 87 5.29 10.06 -15.84
N LEU A 88 4.51 10.73 -14.98
CA LEU A 88 4.59 10.58 -13.53
C LEU A 88 4.28 9.14 -13.08
N VAL A 89 3.25 8.51 -13.65
CA VAL A 89 2.91 7.12 -13.35
C VAL A 89 4.01 6.17 -13.80
N SER A 90 4.60 6.41 -14.98
CA SER A 90 5.71 5.59 -15.48
C SER A 90 6.95 5.73 -14.60
N ILE A 91 7.28 6.95 -14.16
CA ILE A 91 8.42 7.21 -13.26
C ILE A 91 8.21 6.50 -11.92
N ASP A 92 7.00 6.58 -11.37
CA ASP A 92 6.67 5.94 -10.10
C ASP A 92 6.67 4.41 -10.20
N THR A 93 6.09 3.86 -11.26
CA THR A 93 6.11 2.41 -11.52
C THR A 93 7.54 1.89 -11.65
N GLU A 94 8.40 2.61 -12.36
CA GLU A 94 9.82 2.23 -12.47
C GLU A 94 10.54 2.33 -11.12
N ALA A 95 10.25 3.39 -10.35
CA ALA A 95 10.81 3.55 -9.00
C ALA A 95 10.39 2.41 -8.08
N MET A 96 9.11 2.01 -8.09
CA MET A 96 8.59 0.91 -7.29
C MET A 96 9.21 -0.42 -7.69
N ASN A 97 9.31 -0.70 -8.98
CA ASN A 97 9.94 -1.93 -9.48
C ASN A 97 11.42 -2.02 -9.06
N LEU A 98 12.16 -0.90 -9.18
CA LEU A 98 13.55 -0.83 -8.74
C LEU A 98 13.68 -1.00 -7.23
N LEU A 99 12.79 -0.36 -6.46
CA LEU A 99 12.76 -0.47 -5.01
C LEU A 99 12.49 -1.91 -4.58
N THR A 100 11.52 -2.59 -5.20
CA THR A 100 11.19 -3.99 -4.95
C THR A 100 12.33 -4.94 -5.29
N ALA A 101 13.00 -4.75 -6.42
CA ALA A 101 14.20 -5.53 -6.77
C ALA A 101 15.33 -5.35 -5.74
N VAL A 102 15.54 -4.12 -5.25
CA VAL A 102 16.57 -3.82 -4.26
C VAL A 102 16.21 -4.38 -2.87
N PHE A 103 14.95 -4.27 -2.45
CA PHE A 103 14.51 -4.72 -1.13
C PHE A 103 14.53 -6.23 -0.94
N THR A 104 14.28 -6.99 -2.01
CA THR A 104 14.21 -8.46 -2.01
C THR A 104 15.59 -9.13 -2.04
N GLN A 105 16.67 -8.38 -2.26
CA GLN A 105 18.03 -8.90 -2.35
C GLN A 105 18.90 -8.48 -1.17
N LEU A 106 19.88 -9.34 -0.83
CA LEU A 106 20.96 -9.00 0.11
C LEU A 106 22.09 -8.31 -0.66
N TRP A 107 22.37 -7.06 -0.33
CA TRP A 107 23.45 -6.30 -0.96
C TRP A 107 24.67 -6.23 -0.04
N LEU A 108 25.86 -6.51 -0.59
CA LEU A 108 27.12 -6.38 0.16
C LEU A 108 27.31 -4.98 0.76
N VAL A 109 26.84 -3.95 0.06
CA VAL A 109 26.92 -2.56 0.51
C VAL A 109 26.06 -2.26 1.74
N ASP A 110 25.00 -3.05 1.97
CA ASP A 110 24.16 -2.93 3.17
C ASP A 110 24.82 -3.58 4.39
N VAL A 111 25.66 -4.60 4.19
CA VAL A 111 26.39 -5.31 5.26
C VAL A 111 27.73 -4.65 5.56
N ILE A 112 28.44 -4.20 4.52
CA ILE A 112 29.76 -3.56 4.59
C ILE A 112 29.65 -2.17 3.97
N PRO A 113 29.34 -1.13 4.77
CA PRO A 113 29.15 0.24 4.26
C PRO A 113 30.35 0.78 3.46
N LEU A 114 31.57 0.34 3.78
CA LEU A 114 32.79 0.70 3.04
C LEU A 114 32.75 0.26 1.57
N ALA A 115 31.93 -0.72 1.20
CA ALA A 115 31.77 -1.15 -0.19
C ALA A 115 31.23 -0.02 -1.09
N ARG A 116 30.65 1.07 -0.53
CA ARG A 116 30.23 2.25 -1.30
C ARG A 116 31.36 2.90 -2.12
N TYR A 117 32.60 2.72 -1.70
CA TYR A 117 33.78 3.29 -2.35
C TYR A 117 34.34 2.41 -3.48
N ILE A 118 33.85 1.18 -3.65
CA ILE A 118 34.28 0.27 -4.72
C ILE A 118 33.99 0.90 -6.10
N PRO A 119 34.92 0.92 -7.06
CA PRO A 119 34.67 1.48 -8.39
C PRO A 119 33.50 0.80 -9.13
N ALA A 120 32.77 1.55 -9.97
CA ALA A 120 31.60 1.03 -10.67
C ALA A 120 31.90 -0.12 -11.65
N TRP A 121 33.15 -0.24 -12.13
CA TRP A 121 33.59 -1.33 -13.00
C TRP A 121 33.88 -2.65 -12.26
N PHE A 122 33.99 -2.61 -10.93
CA PHE A 122 34.39 -3.77 -10.14
C PHE A 122 33.26 -4.83 -10.10
N PRO A 123 33.57 -6.13 -10.21
CA PRO A 123 32.56 -7.19 -10.11
C PRO A 123 31.75 -7.11 -8.82
N GLY A 124 30.41 -7.09 -8.93
CA GLY A 124 29.51 -6.92 -7.79
C GLY A 124 29.16 -5.47 -7.44
N ALA A 125 29.69 -4.47 -8.18
CA ALA A 125 29.32 -3.06 -8.02
C ALA A 125 28.06 -2.65 -8.80
N SER A 126 27.22 -3.59 -9.26
CA SER A 126 25.96 -3.32 -9.98
C SER A 126 25.01 -2.42 -9.19
N PHE A 127 25.08 -2.46 -7.85
CA PHE A 127 24.34 -1.56 -6.97
C PHE A 127 24.60 -0.07 -7.24
N LYS A 128 25.75 0.30 -7.84
CA LYS A 128 26.02 1.69 -8.22
C LYS A 128 25.16 2.15 -9.38
N VAL A 129 24.95 1.28 -10.37
CA VAL A 129 24.09 1.58 -11.52
C VAL A 129 22.63 1.70 -11.07
N LEU A 130 22.17 0.72 -10.28
CA LEU A 130 20.83 0.75 -9.67
C LEU A 130 20.67 1.98 -8.77
N GLY A 131 21.69 2.29 -7.98
CA GLY A 131 21.75 3.46 -7.11
C GLY A 131 21.61 4.79 -7.85
N LEU A 132 22.34 4.96 -8.95
CA LEU A 132 22.25 6.15 -9.79
C LEU A 132 20.85 6.31 -10.41
N ARG A 133 20.27 5.21 -10.91
CA ARG A 133 18.90 5.25 -11.45
C ARG A 133 17.88 5.55 -10.37
N GLY A 134 18.00 4.93 -9.19
CA GLY A 134 17.12 5.20 -8.05
C GLY A 134 17.20 6.65 -7.59
N LYS A 135 18.40 7.23 -7.53
CA LYS A 135 18.59 8.65 -7.19
C LYS A 135 17.94 9.58 -8.19
N TYR A 136 18.05 9.27 -9.49
CA TYR A 136 17.37 10.01 -10.54
C TYR A 136 15.85 9.94 -10.36
N LEU A 137 15.28 8.74 -10.22
CA LEU A 137 13.84 8.54 -10.06
C LEU A 137 13.31 9.23 -8.79
N SER A 138 14.00 9.10 -7.66
CA SER A 138 13.68 9.79 -6.40
C SER A 138 13.65 11.32 -6.58
N THR A 139 14.59 11.86 -7.35
CA THR A 139 14.66 13.30 -7.65
C THR A 139 13.50 13.72 -8.55
N MET A 140 13.17 12.93 -9.57
CA MET A 140 12.03 13.22 -10.45
C MET A 140 10.71 13.23 -9.65
N ILE A 141 10.45 12.21 -8.84
CA ILE A 141 9.22 12.11 -8.03
C ILE A 141 9.08 13.29 -7.06
N ARG A 142 10.17 13.70 -6.41
CA ARG A 142 10.13 14.81 -5.45
C ARG A 142 10.00 16.16 -6.12
N TYR A 143 10.81 16.44 -7.12
CA TYR A 143 11.03 17.82 -7.57
C TYR A 143 10.30 18.18 -8.86
N TRP A 144 10.03 17.21 -9.75
CA TRP A 144 9.59 17.55 -11.10
C TRP A 144 8.17 18.13 -11.15
N ALA A 145 7.18 17.39 -10.66
CA ALA A 145 5.79 17.86 -10.60
C ALA A 145 5.63 19.06 -9.65
N TYR A 146 6.31 19.03 -8.50
CA TYR A 146 6.28 20.13 -7.55
C TYR A 146 6.84 21.44 -8.14
N GLY A 147 7.97 21.36 -8.86
CA GLY A 147 8.58 22.51 -9.52
C GLY A 147 7.68 23.12 -10.61
N MET A 148 6.91 22.30 -11.34
CA MET A 148 5.91 22.81 -12.28
C MET A 148 4.84 23.64 -11.58
N VAL A 149 4.38 23.20 -10.40
CA VAL A 149 3.42 23.95 -9.60
C VAL A 149 4.06 25.23 -9.05
N GLU A 150 5.30 25.19 -8.57
CA GLU A 150 6.03 26.39 -8.11
C GLU A 150 6.10 27.45 -9.22
N ASP A 151 6.49 27.04 -10.42
CA ASP A 151 6.53 27.91 -11.60
C ASP A 151 5.15 28.47 -11.95
N ALA A 152 4.11 27.64 -11.89
CA ALA A 152 2.74 28.06 -12.20
C ALA A 152 2.19 29.03 -11.15
N VAL A 153 2.51 28.84 -9.86
CA VAL A 153 2.15 29.74 -8.76
C VAL A 153 2.86 31.08 -8.94
N ALA A 154 4.16 31.07 -9.25
CA ALA A 154 4.93 32.29 -9.49
C ALA A 154 4.36 33.12 -10.67
N ARG A 155 3.79 32.45 -11.68
CA ARG A 155 3.11 33.08 -12.83
C ARG A 155 1.64 33.44 -12.58
N GLY A 156 1.05 33.06 -11.44
CA GLY A 156 -0.39 33.25 -11.18
C GLY A 156 -1.31 32.39 -12.06
N THR A 157 -0.83 31.23 -12.51
CA THR A 157 -1.53 30.33 -13.47
C THR A 157 -1.77 28.92 -12.93
N ALA A 158 -1.39 28.65 -11.67
CA ALA A 158 -1.57 27.36 -11.03
C ALA A 158 -3.05 27.01 -10.85
N ASP A 159 -3.37 25.73 -11.03
CA ASP A 159 -4.68 25.19 -10.66
C ASP A 159 -4.77 24.98 -9.15
N GLU A 160 -5.99 24.82 -8.65
CA GLU A 160 -6.20 24.41 -7.26
C GLU A 160 -5.69 22.98 -7.05
N SER A 161 -4.79 22.82 -6.09
CA SER A 161 -4.20 21.54 -5.69
C SER A 161 -3.68 21.63 -4.27
N ILE A 162 -3.33 20.50 -3.66
CA ILE A 162 -2.68 20.50 -2.33
C ILE A 162 -1.36 21.29 -2.40
N ALA A 163 -0.57 21.11 -3.47
CA ALA A 163 0.66 21.86 -3.68
C ALA A 163 0.42 23.37 -3.71
N SER A 164 -0.44 23.87 -4.60
CA SER A 164 -0.64 25.33 -4.76
C SER A 164 -1.30 25.97 -3.53
N LYS A 165 -2.18 25.25 -2.83
CA LYS A 165 -2.90 25.75 -1.65
C LYS A 165 -2.00 25.93 -0.42
N TYR A 166 -1.07 25.00 -0.22
CA TYR A 166 -0.22 24.99 0.98
C TYR A 166 1.19 25.52 0.73
N MET A 167 1.51 25.86 -0.52
CA MET A 167 2.75 26.55 -0.86
C MET A 167 2.86 27.88 -0.13
N ASN A 168 4.01 28.14 0.48
CA ASN A 168 4.27 29.35 1.27
C ASN A 168 3.35 29.54 2.48
N GLN A 169 2.64 28.50 2.95
CA GLN A 169 1.84 28.58 4.16
C GLN A 169 2.73 28.65 5.40
N ALA A 170 2.42 29.58 6.32
CA ALA A 170 3.11 29.68 7.60
C ALA A 170 3.00 28.37 8.40
N GLY A 171 4.14 27.84 8.86
CA GLY A 171 4.22 26.62 9.67
C GLY A 171 4.50 25.32 8.88
N CYS A 172 4.53 25.37 7.54
CA CYS A 172 4.96 24.25 6.69
C CYS A 172 6.06 24.73 5.74
N SER A 173 7.25 24.09 5.74
CA SER A 173 8.26 24.41 4.73
C SER A 173 7.84 23.83 3.38
N ASN A 174 8.16 24.53 2.29
CA ASN A 174 7.94 24.03 0.93
C ASN A 174 8.66 22.69 0.70
N GLU A 175 9.79 22.45 1.36
CA GLU A 175 10.49 21.16 1.33
C GLU A 175 9.67 20.04 1.98
N ASN A 176 9.07 20.28 3.14
CA ASN A 176 8.22 19.29 3.81
C ASN A 176 6.94 19.05 3.01
N LEU A 177 6.34 20.08 2.43
CA LEU A 177 5.18 19.94 1.55
C LEU A 177 5.52 19.08 0.33
N ARG A 178 6.61 19.39 -0.37
CA ARG A 178 7.10 18.62 -1.51
C ARG A 178 7.30 17.15 -1.15
N ASP A 179 8.01 16.89 -0.06
CA ASP A 179 8.34 15.53 0.34
C ASP A 179 7.09 14.76 0.82
N ALA A 180 6.14 15.43 1.47
CA ALA A 180 4.85 14.84 1.82
C ALA A 180 4.03 14.47 0.58
N LEU A 181 3.97 15.35 -0.43
CA LEU A 181 3.28 15.08 -1.69
C LEU A 181 3.93 13.94 -2.47
N ALA A 182 5.26 13.87 -2.48
CA ALA A 182 6.01 12.78 -3.10
C ALA A 182 5.70 11.42 -2.45
N VAL A 183 5.59 11.38 -1.12
CA VAL A 183 5.17 10.16 -0.39
C VAL A 183 3.72 9.82 -0.69
N MET A 184 2.83 10.83 -0.72
CA MET A 184 1.41 10.65 -0.99
C MET A 184 1.14 10.10 -2.39
N TYR A 185 1.86 10.61 -3.38
CA TYR A 185 1.75 10.13 -4.75
C TYR A 185 2.25 8.68 -4.86
N ALA A 186 3.52 8.44 -4.50
CA ALA A 186 4.14 7.14 -4.68
C ALA A 186 3.48 6.02 -3.85
N GLY A 187 3.11 6.32 -2.60
CA GLY A 187 2.42 5.36 -1.74
C GLY A 187 0.96 5.13 -2.13
N GLY A 188 0.27 6.19 -2.55
CA GLY A 188 -1.16 6.16 -2.82
C GLY A 188 -1.52 5.43 -4.12
N VAL A 189 -0.72 5.59 -5.19
CA VAL A 189 -0.98 4.96 -6.49
C VAL A 189 -0.93 3.45 -6.36
N ASP A 190 0.20 2.93 -5.91
CA ASP A 190 0.49 1.50 -5.93
C ASP A 190 -0.40 0.70 -4.94
N THR A 191 -0.57 1.22 -3.72
CA THR A 191 -1.40 0.53 -2.72
C THR A 191 -2.88 0.49 -3.09
N THR A 192 -3.42 1.57 -3.66
CA THR A 192 -4.83 1.64 -4.04
C THR A 192 -5.10 0.78 -5.27
N ALA A 193 -4.22 0.83 -6.28
CA ALA A 193 -4.32 -0.03 -7.47
C ALA A 193 -4.24 -1.51 -7.10
N THR A 194 -3.34 -1.89 -6.18
CA THR A 194 -3.23 -3.26 -5.66
C THR A 194 -4.47 -3.66 -4.86
N SER A 195 -5.00 -2.78 -4.01
CA SER A 195 -6.22 -3.05 -3.22
C SER A 195 -7.43 -3.32 -4.13
N LEU A 196 -7.60 -2.51 -5.17
CA LEU A 196 -8.62 -2.69 -6.19
C LEU A 196 -8.41 -3.99 -6.96
N THR A 197 -7.19 -4.26 -7.41
CA THR A 197 -6.84 -5.50 -8.12
C THR A 197 -7.19 -6.73 -7.28
N ASN A 198 -6.82 -6.74 -6.00
CA ASN A 198 -7.11 -7.84 -5.09
C ASN A 198 -8.61 -8.01 -4.82
N PHE A 199 -9.35 -6.91 -4.69
CA PHE A 199 -10.80 -6.96 -4.53
C PHE A 199 -11.49 -7.52 -5.79
N LEU A 200 -11.14 -7.01 -6.97
CA LEU A 200 -11.68 -7.49 -8.25
C LEU A 200 -11.33 -8.97 -8.48
N PHE A 201 -10.11 -9.39 -8.10
CA PHE A 201 -9.72 -10.79 -8.11
C PHE A 201 -10.63 -11.64 -7.20
N CYS A 202 -10.97 -11.17 -6.00
CA CYS A 202 -11.93 -11.86 -5.13
C CYS A 202 -13.33 -11.93 -5.76
N MET A 203 -13.78 -10.87 -6.44
CA MET A 203 -15.09 -10.86 -7.11
C MET A 203 -15.15 -11.87 -8.27
N ALA A 204 -14.07 -11.98 -9.05
CA ALA A 204 -13.94 -12.99 -10.10
C ALA A 204 -13.86 -14.41 -9.55
N LEU A 205 -13.15 -14.61 -8.43
CA LEU A 205 -12.97 -15.91 -7.78
C LEU A 205 -14.25 -16.40 -7.08
N TYR A 206 -15.08 -15.48 -6.58
CA TYR A 206 -16.32 -15.77 -5.88
C TYR A 206 -17.52 -15.05 -6.51
N PRO A 207 -17.98 -15.47 -7.71
CA PRO A 207 -19.04 -14.79 -8.47
C PRO A 207 -20.37 -14.73 -7.70
N GLY A 208 -20.66 -15.71 -6.83
CA GLY A 208 -21.84 -15.67 -5.97
C GLY A 208 -21.84 -14.53 -4.94
N TRP A 209 -20.67 -14.06 -4.50
CA TRP A 209 -20.57 -12.85 -3.67
C TRP A 209 -20.69 -11.59 -4.53
N GLN A 210 -20.06 -11.58 -5.70
CA GLN A 210 -20.16 -10.46 -6.65
C GLN A 210 -21.62 -10.15 -7.00
N GLN A 211 -22.41 -11.16 -7.39
CA GLN A 211 -23.83 -10.99 -7.74
C GLN A 211 -24.67 -10.42 -6.59
N LYS A 212 -24.41 -10.84 -5.35
CA LYS A 212 -25.14 -10.31 -4.19
C LYS A 212 -24.77 -8.86 -3.90
N ILE A 213 -23.49 -8.52 -4.05
CA ILE A 213 -23.00 -7.14 -3.88
C ILE A 213 -23.58 -6.23 -4.97
N GLN A 214 -23.57 -6.66 -6.23
CA GLN A 214 -24.18 -5.91 -7.34
C GLN A 214 -25.68 -5.72 -7.12
N ARG A 215 -26.38 -6.75 -6.64
CA ARG A 215 -27.80 -6.62 -6.30
C ARG A 215 -28.06 -5.60 -5.19
N GLU A 216 -27.23 -5.58 -4.14
CA GLU A 216 -27.32 -4.54 -3.09
C GLU A 216 -27.13 -3.13 -3.68
N MET A 217 -26.18 -2.97 -4.60
CA MET A 217 -25.96 -1.68 -5.29
C MET A 217 -27.14 -1.30 -6.17
N ASP A 218 -27.65 -2.24 -6.98
CA ASP A 218 -28.80 -2.03 -7.85
C ASP A 218 -30.05 -1.64 -7.06
N ASP A 219 -30.28 -2.28 -5.91
CA ASP A 219 -31.41 -1.97 -5.02
C ASP A 219 -31.26 -0.58 -4.36
N ALA A 220 -30.03 -0.11 -4.12
CA ALA A 220 -29.75 1.15 -3.43
C ALA A 220 -29.79 2.38 -4.37
N VAL A 221 -29.17 2.28 -5.54
CA VAL A 221 -28.97 3.43 -6.46
C VAL A 221 -29.47 3.19 -7.88
N GLY A 222 -29.97 1.99 -8.18
CA GLY A 222 -30.41 1.59 -9.51
C GLY A 222 -29.28 1.03 -10.37
N HIS A 223 -29.64 0.08 -11.25
CA HIS A 223 -28.67 -0.60 -12.11
C HIS A 223 -27.94 0.36 -13.05
N GLY A 224 -26.61 0.20 -13.14
CA GLY A 224 -25.77 1.07 -13.96
C GLY A 224 -25.51 2.45 -13.37
N ASN A 225 -25.92 2.72 -12.13
CA ASN A 225 -25.55 3.95 -11.43
C ASN A 225 -24.44 3.67 -10.41
N ALA A 226 -23.37 4.46 -10.46
CA ALA A 226 -22.32 4.41 -9.45
C ALA A 226 -22.78 5.16 -8.18
N PRO A 227 -22.73 4.53 -6.99
CA PRO A 227 -23.11 5.20 -5.75
C PRO A 227 -22.11 6.31 -5.38
N THR A 228 -22.62 7.34 -4.72
CA THR A 228 -21.82 8.41 -4.09
C THR A 228 -21.09 7.90 -2.84
N ILE A 229 -20.09 8.65 -2.37
CA ILE A 229 -19.32 8.29 -1.15
C ILE A 229 -20.26 8.10 0.04
N GLU A 230 -21.28 8.94 0.17
CA GLU A 230 -22.27 8.87 1.23
C GLU A 230 -23.13 7.61 1.11
N GLU A 231 -23.60 7.28 -0.08
CA GLU A 231 -24.42 6.06 -0.33
C GLU A 231 -23.62 4.78 -0.09
N ILE A 232 -22.31 4.77 -0.41
CA ILE A 232 -21.43 3.63 -0.14
C ILE A 232 -21.42 3.27 1.35
N THR A 233 -21.54 4.24 2.26
CA THR A 233 -21.59 3.95 3.70
C THR A 233 -22.79 3.09 4.10
N GLY A 234 -23.87 3.11 3.31
CA GLY A 234 -25.08 2.30 3.50
C GLY A 234 -25.01 0.90 2.91
N LEU A 235 -24.06 0.60 2.02
CA LEU A 235 -23.93 -0.69 1.33
C LEU A 235 -23.24 -1.71 2.25
N LYS A 236 -24.01 -2.40 3.09
CA LYS A 236 -23.48 -3.27 4.14
C LYS A 236 -22.69 -4.44 3.58
N LEU A 237 -23.24 -5.14 2.61
CA LEU A 237 -22.62 -6.33 2.02
C LEU A 237 -21.39 -5.96 1.20
N PHE A 238 -21.44 -4.87 0.43
CA PHE A 238 -20.27 -4.33 -0.24
C PHE A 238 -19.14 -4.01 0.75
N ASN A 239 -19.41 -3.24 1.80
CA ASN A 239 -18.40 -2.89 2.81
C ASN A 239 -17.84 -4.13 3.52
N ALA A 240 -18.68 -5.13 3.74
CA ALA A 240 -18.27 -6.42 4.29
C ALA A 240 -17.35 -7.18 3.32
N GLY A 241 -17.68 -7.20 2.02
CA GLY A 241 -16.86 -7.80 0.97
C GLY A 241 -15.51 -7.08 0.77
N TRP A 242 -15.51 -5.75 0.86
CA TRP A 242 -14.30 -4.94 0.83
C TRP A 242 -13.37 -5.23 2.02
N LYS A 243 -13.92 -5.29 3.25
CA LYS A 243 -13.13 -5.69 4.42
C LYS A 243 -12.59 -7.12 4.30
N GLU A 244 -13.39 -8.04 3.79
CA GLU A 244 -12.98 -9.44 3.60
C GLU A 244 -11.89 -9.58 2.53
N SER A 245 -11.85 -8.75 1.49
CA SER A 245 -10.75 -8.78 0.51
C SER A 245 -9.42 -8.36 1.14
N PHE A 246 -9.43 -7.35 2.02
CA PHE A 246 -8.25 -6.94 2.78
C PHE A 246 -7.78 -8.03 3.74
N ARG A 247 -8.72 -8.74 4.39
CA ARG A 247 -8.39 -9.86 5.26
C ARG A 247 -7.81 -11.04 4.47
N TRP A 248 -8.48 -11.42 3.38
CA TRP A 248 -8.17 -12.62 2.62
C TRP A 248 -6.91 -12.45 1.76
N ASN A 249 -6.73 -11.31 1.09
CA ASN A 249 -5.56 -11.00 0.27
C ASN A 249 -5.13 -9.53 0.45
N PRO A 250 -4.44 -9.20 1.54
CA PRO A 250 -4.03 -7.82 1.83
C PRO A 250 -3.08 -7.28 0.76
N PRO A 251 -3.21 -5.99 0.36
CA PRO A 251 -2.34 -5.35 -0.64
C PRO A 251 -0.90 -5.21 -0.17
N VAL A 252 -0.69 -5.16 1.16
CA VAL A 252 0.63 -5.04 1.78
C VAL A 252 0.87 -6.29 2.65
N PRO A 253 1.43 -7.39 2.10
CA PRO A 253 1.66 -8.64 2.83
C PRO A 253 2.79 -8.51 3.88
N LEU A 254 3.76 -7.62 3.61
CA LEU A 254 4.88 -7.34 4.52
C LEU A 254 4.53 -6.17 5.42
N GLY A 255 4.38 -6.39 6.74
CA GLY A 255 4.18 -5.29 7.70
C GLY A 255 5.33 -4.27 7.65
N LYS A 256 5.08 -3.05 8.15
CA LYS A 256 6.10 -1.97 8.17
C LYS A 256 7.30 -2.36 9.05
N ARG A 257 8.52 -2.31 8.50
CA ARG A 257 9.75 -2.57 9.26
C ARG A 257 10.14 -1.34 10.10
N THR A 258 10.56 -1.56 11.35
CA THR A 258 11.15 -0.54 12.21
C THR A 258 12.61 -0.87 12.56
N GLN A 259 13.34 0.08 13.13
CA GLN A 259 14.81 0.04 13.30
C GLN A 259 15.35 -1.21 14.03
N TYR A 260 14.59 -1.79 14.95
CA TYR A 260 14.96 -2.99 15.72
C TYR A 260 13.93 -4.12 15.61
N VAL A 261 12.72 -3.79 15.13
CA VAL A 261 11.59 -4.70 15.04
C VAL A 261 11.19 -4.82 13.58
N THR A 262 11.43 -5.97 13.00
CA THR A 262 10.83 -6.35 11.73
C THR A 262 9.44 -6.86 12.05
N ILE A 263 8.39 -6.05 11.86
CA ILE A 263 7.05 -6.63 11.76
C ILE A 263 7.11 -7.62 10.59
N GLY A 264 6.89 -8.91 10.87
CA GLY A 264 7.38 -10.03 10.08
C GLY A 264 7.10 -9.94 8.59
N THR A 265 7.94 -10.62 7.81
CA THR A 265 7.88 -10.72 6.35
C THR A 265 6.67 -11.48 5.79
N ASP A 266 5.58 -11.62 6.55
CA ASP A 266 4.24 -11.96 6.07
C ASP A 266 3.16 -11.65 7.15
N PHE A 267 3.44 -10.67 8.03
CA PHE A 267 2.71 -10.45 9.28
C PHE A 267 1.20 -10.23 9.08
N SER A 268 0.82 -9.42 8.09
CA SER A 268 -0.59 -9.12 7.86
C SER A 268 -1.31 -10.40 7.46
N ARG A 269 -0.71 -11.26 6.62
CA ARG A 269 -1.34 -12.53 6.24
C ARG A 269 -1.46 -13.51 7.41
N TYR A 270 -0.47 -13.63 8.29
CA TYR A 270 -0.59 -14.53 9.46
C TYR A 270 -1.75 -14.14 10.39
N ILE A 271 -1.82 -12.86 10.79
CA ILE A 271 -2.90 -12.41 11.69
C ILE A 271 -4.24 -12.44 11.00
N LEU A 272 -4.31 -12.06 9.72
CA LEU A 272 -5.56 -12.04 8.96
C LEU A 272 -6.06 -13.46 8.58
N ARG A 273 -5.22 -14.49 8.73
CA ARG A 273 -5.57 -15.91 8.54
C ARG A 273 -5.59 -16.73 9.83
N ASP A 274 -5.34 -16.12 10.99
CA ASP A 274 -5.34 -16.82 12.28
C ASP A 274 -6.75 -17.33 12.63
N SER A 275 -6.91 -18.65 12.70
CA SER A 275 -8.21 -19.28 13.00
C SER A 275 -8.72 -18.97 14.40
N ARG A 276 -7.86 -18.55 15.32
CA ARG A 276 -8.26 -18.12 16.68
C ARG A 276 -8.97 -16.77 16.67
N LEU A 277 -8.63 -15.92 15.69
CA LEU A 277 -9.24 -14.59 15.52
C LEU A 277 -10.42 -14.63 14.54
N TRP A 278 -10.28 -15.40 13.46
CA TRP A 278 -11.23 -15.37 12.34
C TRP A 278 -12.13 -16.60 12.25
N GLY A 279 -11.98 -17.60 13.12
CA GLY A 279 -12.73 -18.85 13.08
C GLY A 279 -12.05 -19.96 12.29
N LEU A 280 -12.57 -21.18 12.36
CA LEU A 280 -12.00 -22.34 11.65
C LEU A 280 -12.04 -22.18 10.12
N ASP A 281 -12.94 -21.35 9.62
CA ASP A 281 -13.10 -20.99 8.20
C ASP A 281 -12.24 -19.77 7.80
N ALA A 282 -11.21 -19.40 8.57
CA ALA A 282 -10.31 -18.27 8.27
C ALA A 282 -9.63 -18.36 6.88
N HIS A 283 -9.57 -19.55 6.30
CA HIS A 283 -9.03 -19.77 4.96
C HIS A 283 -10.03 -19.42 3.83
N GLU A 284 -11.32 -19.41 4.14
CA GLU A 284 -12.39 -19.10 3.19
C GLU A 284 -12.60 -17.58 3.05
N PHE A 285 -13.05 -17.15 1.88
CA PHE A 285 -13.52 -15.79 1.67
C PHE A 285 -15.02 -15.71 2.00
N ASN A 286 -15.34 -15.09 3.13
CA ASN A 286 -16.71 -14.98 3.63
C ASN A 286 -17.01 -13.57 4.14
N PRO A 287 -17.60 -12.70 3.29
CA PRO A 287 -18.02 -11.35 3.68
C PRO A 287 -18.95 -11.30 4.89
N THR A 288 -19.77 -12.33 5.13
CA THR A 288 -20.74 -12.32 6.25
C THR A 288 -20.06 -12.24 7.63
N ARG A 289 -18.76 -12.51 7.71
CA ARG A 289 -17.95 -12.34 8.92
C ARG A 289 -18.00 -10.90 9.48
N PHE A 290 -18.24 -9.93 8.61
CA PHE A 290 -18.36 -8.51 8.95
C PHE A 290 -19.81 -8.01 9.02
N LEU A 291 -20.79 -8.90 9.06
CA LEU A 291 -22.21 -8.58 9.21
C LEU A 291 -22.70 -8.96 10.62
N PRO A 292 -23.24 -8.02 11.42
CA PRO A 292 -23.71 -8.28 12.78
C PRO A 292 -24.72 -9.43 12.88
N GLU A 293 -25.60 -9.57 11.88
CA GLU A 293 -26.61 -10.63 11.79
C GLU A 293 -26.02 -12.05 11.67
N HIS A 294 -24.78 -12.19 11.21
CA HIS A 294 -24.09 -13.49 11.08
C HIS A 294 -22.98 -13.65 12.12
N ASN A 295 -22.37 -12.55 12.56
CA ASN A 295 -21.33 -12.53 13.57
C ASN A 295 -21.67 -11.53 14.69
N PRO A 296 -22.26 -12.00 15.80
CA PRO A 296 -22.58 -11.15 16.96
C PRO A 296 -21.35 -10.49 17.60
N ASN A 297 -20.14 -10.99 17.33
CA ASN A 297 -18.89 -10.45 17.85
C ASN A 297 -18.15 -9.57 16.82
N VAL A 298 -18.84 -9.10 15.77
CA VAL A 298 -18.23 -8.27 14.72
C VAL A 298 -17.51 -7.03 15.28
N ASP A 299 -18.05 -6.41 16.33
CA ASP A 299 -17.46 -5.22 16.97
C ASP A 299 -16.18 -5.52 17.75
N GLN A 300 -15.91 -6.80 18.04
CA GLN A 300 -14.69 -7.26 18.70
C GLN A 300 -13.60 -7.64 17.68
N LEU A 301 -13.94 -7.69 16.39
CA LEU A 301 -12.96 -8.04 15.36
C LEU A 301 -11.90 -6.95 15.20
N PRO A 302 -10.63 -7.32 14.96
CA PRO A 302 -9.59 -6.36 14.61
C PRO A 302 -9.95 -5.56 13.36
N ASN A 303 -9.52 -4.29 13.31
CA ASN A 303 -9.72 -3.45 12.13
C ASN A 303 -8.80 -3.91 10.97
N VAL A 304 -9.34 -4.72 10.06
CA VAL A 304 -8.63 -5.28 8.91
C VAL A 304 -8.12 -4.27 7.90
N LEU A 305 -8.70 -3.07 7.84
CA LEU A 305 -8.21 -2.00 6.97
C LEU A 305 -6.97 -1.31 7.58
N SER A 306 -6.77 -1.46 8.89
CA SER A 306 -5.64 -0.88 9.62
C SER A 306 -4.43 -1.81 9.70
N ILE A 307 -4.67 -3.12 9.80
CA ILE A 307 -3.60 -4.13 9.95
C ILE A 307 -2.56 -4.06 8.82
N PRO A 308 -2.92 -3.99 7.52
CA PRO A 308 -1.95 -3.92 6.43
C PRO A 308 -1.17 -2.59 6.39
N VAL A 309 -1.77 -1.52 6.90
CA VAL A 309 -1.22 -0.16 6.79
C VAL A 309 -0.41 0.29 8.01
N GLY A 310 -0.25 -0.60 9.01
CA GLY A 310 0.61 -0.45 10.17
C GLY A 310 -0.05 0.21 11.39
N PHE A 311 0.73 0.38 12.46
CA PHE A 311 0.26 0.78 13.79
C PHE A 311 1.09 1.95 14.37
N GLY A 312 0.56 2.60 15.41
CA GLY A 312 1.25 3.65 16.17
C GLY A 312 1.68 4.85 15.31
N SER A 313 2.84 5.45 15.61
CA SER A 313 3.39 6.62 14.90
C SER A 313 3.70 6.37 13.41
N ARG A 314 3.63 5.12 12.96
CA ARG A 314 3.93 4.73 11.58
C ARG A 314 2.69 4.23 10.84
N VAL A 315 1.48 4.42 11.40
CA VAL A 315 0.23 4.20 10.67
C VAL A 315 0.24 5.01 9.37
N CYS A 316 -0.37 4.47 8.30
CA CYS A 316 -0.45 5.18 7.03
C CYS A 316 -1.21 6.51 7.19
N LEU A 317 -0.59 7.60 6.75
CA LEU A 317 -1.18 8.93 6.80
C LEU A 317 -2.37 9.06 5.83
N GLU A 318 -2.28 8.39 4.68
CA GLU A 318 -3.31 8.39 3.63
C GLU A 318 -4.43 7.38 3.85
N LYS A 319 -4.48 6.71 5.01
CA LYS A 319 -5.50 5.69 5.29
C LYS A 319 -6.92 6.20 5.01
N LEU A 320 -7.25 7.41 5.46
CA LEU A 320 -8.58 8.01 5.26
C LEU A 320 -8.89 8.32 3.79
N LEU A 321 -7.87 8.64 3.00
CA LEU A 321 -8.02 8.88 1.58
C LEU A 321 -8.24 7.55 0.84
N ALA A 322 -7.45 6.53 1.15
CA ALA A 322 -7.57 5.19 0.59
C ALA A 322 -8.91 4.53 0.91
N GLU A 323 -9.41 4.69 2.15
CA GLU A 323 -10.73 4.21 2.59
C GLU A 323 -11.92 4.89 1.89
N ARG A 324 -11.69 5.95 1.11
CA ARG A 324 -12.70 6.59 0.27
C ARG A 324 -12.53 6.24 -1.20
N ILE A 325 -11.31 6.42 -1.73
CA ILE A 325 -11.03 6.25 -3.16
C ILE A 325 -11.22 4.79 -3.58
N GLY A 326 -10.65 3.83 -2.84
CA GLY A 326 -10.74 2.41 -3.19
C GLY A 326 -12.18 1.93 -3.31
N PRO A 327 -13.03 2.10 -2.28
CA PRO A 327 -14.44 1.76 -2.35
C PRO A 327 -15.20 2.44 -3.50
N GLN A 328 -14.93 3.72 -3.76
CA GLN A 328 -15.59 4.46 -4.84
C GLN A 328 -15.32 3.84 -6.22
N PHE A 329 -14.06 3.52 -6.52
CA PHE A 329 -13.70 2.85 -7.76
C PHE A 329 -14.27 1.44 -7.85
N ALA A 330 -14.22 0.68 -6.75
CA ALA A 330 -14.76 -0.67 -6.71
C ALA A 330 -16.26 -0.70 -6.99
N CYS A 331 -17.03 0.19 -6.36
CA CYS A 331 -18.46 0.34 -6.62
C CYS A 331 -18.71 0.78 -8.06
N ALA A 332 -18.00 1.79 -8.56
CA ALA A 332 -18.17 2.24 -9.94
C ALA A 332 -17.94 1.12 -10.95
N ILE A 333 -16.93 0.28 -10.74
CA ILE A 333 -16.67 -0.87 -11.61
C ILE A 333 -17.82 -1.90 -11.51
N LEU A 334 -18.20 -2.31 -10.29
CA LEU A 334 -19.23 -3.34 -10.09
C LEU A 334 -20.65 -2.90 -10.51
N SER A 335 -20.95 -1.59 -10.44
CA SER A 335 -22.23 -1.04 -10.91
C SER A 335 -22.40 -1.15 -12.43
N HIS A 336 -21.30 -1.24 -13.20
CA HIS A 336 -21.34 -1.22 -14.66
C HIS A 336 -20.86 -2.52 -15.31
N TYR A 337 -20.07 -3.32 -14.60
CA TYR A 337 -19.38 -4.46 -15.18
C TYR A 337 -19.48 -5.68 -14.27
N GLU A 338 -19.63 -6.84 -14.90
CA GLU A 338 -19.34 -8.13 -14.28
C GLU A 338 -17.85 -8.44 -14.47
N VAL A 339 -17.17 -8.77 -13.38
CA VAL A 339 -15.75 -9.10 -13.33
C VAL A 339 -15.61 -10.61 -13.42
N CYS A 340 -15.06 -11.09 -14.53
CA CYS A 340 -14.86 -12.51 -14.81
C CYS A 340 -13.38 -12.80 -15.11
N ALA A 341 -12.96 -14.04 -14.87
CA ALA A 341 -11.68 -14.52 -15.38
C ALA A 341 -11.77 -14.79 -16.88
N ASP A 342 -10.74 -14.42 -17.63
CA ASP A 342 -10.64 -14.77 -19.04
C ASP A 342 -10.18 -16.24 -19.17
N GLY A 343 -11.00 -17.08 -19.80
CA GLY A 343 -10.71 -18.50 -20.02
C GLY A 343 -11.11 -19.44 -18.87
N GLU A 344 -10.14 -19.77 -17.99
CA GLU A 344 -10.31 -20.85 -16.98
C GLU A 344 -11.13 -20.40 -15.76
N GLN A 345 -11.93 -21.33 -15.22
CA GLN A 345 -12.57 -21.16 -13.92
C GLN A 345 -11.49 -21.04 -12.84
N LEU A 346 -11.35 -19.86 -12.24
CA LEU A 346 -10.47 -19.68 -11.09
C LEU A 346 -11.02 -20.52 -9.92
N THR A 347 -10.20 -21.45 -9.40
CA THR A 347 -10.52 -22.19 -8.18
C THR A 347 -9.78 -21.58 -6.99
N ALA A 348 -10.45 -21.51 -5.84
CA ALA A 348 -9.85 -21.04 -4.60
C ALA A 348 -8.88 -22.09 -3.98
N GLU A 349 -8.75 -23.26 -4.61
CA GLU A 349 -7.92 -24.38 -4.16
C GLU A 349 -6.43 -24.11 -4.45
N LYS A 350 -5.84 -23.19 -3.70
CA LYS A 350 -4.42 -23.30 -3.37
C LYS A 350 -4.30 -23.49 -1.86
N PRO A 351 -3.69 -24.58 -1.38
CA PRO A 351 -3.41 -24.70 0.05
C PRO A 351 -2.58 -23.48 0.47
N PHE A 352 -2.93 -22.89 1.61
CA PHE A 352 -2.08 -21.90 2.25
C PHE A 352 -0.77 -22.60 2.60
N GLU A 353 0.30 -22.34 1.83
CA GLU A 353 1.64 -22.80 2.18
C GLU A 353 2.19 -21.89 3.28
N ASP A 354 2.17 -22.41 4.51
CA ASP A 354 2.80 -21.77 5.66
C ASP A 354 4.31 -21.69 5.42
N MET A 355 4.82 -20.52 5.05
CA MET A 355 6.26 -20.30 4.89
C MET A 355 7.03 -20.41 6.21
N ALA A 356 6.38 -20.54 7.36
CA ALA A 356 7.03 -20.82 8.65
C ALA A 356 7.37 -22.31 8.87
N ILE A 357 7.04 -23.20 7.91
CA ILE A 357 7.34 -24.65 7.99
C ILE A 357 8.66 -25.04 7.28
N TRP A 358 9.49 -24.07 6.86
CA TRP A 358 10.84 -24.34 6.32
C TRP A 358 11.98 -23.79 7.18
#